data_AF-A0A380WBN2-F1
#
_entry.id   AF-A0A380WBN2-F1
#
_cell.length_a   1.000
_cell.length_b   1.000
_cell.length_c   1.000
_cell.angle_alpha   90.00
_cell.angle_beta   90.00
_cell.angle_gamma   90.00
#
_symmetry.space_group_name_H-M   'P 1'
#
loop_
_entity.id
_entity.type
_entity.pdbx_description
1 polymer ?
#
loop_
_entity_poly.entity_id
_entity_poly.type
_entity_poly.pdbx_seq_one_letter_code
_entity_poly.pdbx_strand_id
1 'polypeptide(L)' 'MTVLVYLIPVSLLFGIASLAAFLWALQSGQYEDLEGAGERILIDSETDGKTGGH' A
#
# COMPACT_ATOMS: atom_id res chain seq x y z
N MET A 1 -8.61 -37.26 5.06
CA MET A 1 -8.62 -36.60 6.38
C MET A 1 -7.24 -36.21 6.89
N THR A 2 -6.16 -36.84 6.42
CA THR A 2 -4.76 -36.49 6.76
C THR A 2 -4.28 -35.15 6.18
N VAL A 3 -4.76 -34.74 5.00
CA VAL A 3 -4.29 -33.49 4.37
C VAL A 3 -4.70 -32.23 5.14
N LEU A 4 -5.88 -32.23 5.76
CA LEU A 4 -6.37 -31.08 6.54
C LEU A 4 -5.48 -30.82 7.77
N VAL A 5 -4.87 -31.85 8.34
CA VAL A 5 -3.93 -31.74 9.47
C VAL A 5 -2.71 -30.89 9.10
N TYR A 6 -2.31 -30.88 7.82
CA TYR A 6 -1.22 -30.05 7.34
C TYR A 6 -1.71 -28.69 6.80
N LEU A 7 -2.86 -28.65 6.13
CA LEU A 7 -3.38 -27.41 5.54
C LEU A 7 -3.85 -26.39 6.59
N ILE A 8 -4.44 -26.85 7.69
CA ILE A 8 -4.88 -25.96 8.78
C ILE A 8 -3.71 -25.14 9.36
N PRO A 9 -2.61 -25.75 9.85
CA PRO A 9 -1.49 -24.98 10.40
C PRO A 9 -0.78 -24.15 9.34
N VAL A 10 -0.66 -24.65 8.11
CA VAL A 10 -0.06 -23.88 6.99
C VAL A 10 -0.90 -22.63 6.69
N SER A 11 -2.22 -22.77 6.58
CA SER A 11 -3.11 -21.63 6.35
C SER A 11 -3.07 -20.62 7.50
N LEU A 12 -2.97 -21.10 8.76
CA LEU A 12 -2.86 -20.22 9.92
C LEU A 12 -1.56 -19.41 9.89
N LEU A 13 -0.45 -20.06 9.56
CA LEU A 13 0.85 -19.41 9.38
C LEU A 13 0.80 -18.37 8.26
N PHE A 14 0.21 -18.70 7.11
CA PHE A 14 0.03 -17.74 6.02
C PHE A 14 -0.86 -16.56 6.42
N GLY A 15 -1.92 -16.79 7.19
CA GLY A 15 -2.78 -15.74 7.73
C GLY A 15 -2.02 -14.78 8.65
N ILE A 16 -1.25 -15.33 9.60
CA ILE A 16 -0.43 -14.53 10.53
C ILE A 16 0.67 -13.77 9.78
N ALA A 17 1.37 -14.44 8.86
CA ALA A 17 2.43 -13.81 8.05
C ALA A 17 1.88 -12.65 7.22
N SER A 18 0.71 -12.84 6.59
CA SER A 18 0.05 -11.79 5.81
C SER A 18 -0.37 -10.61 6.68
N LEU A 19 -0.94 -10.89 7.86
CA LEU A 19 -1.34 -9.84 8.81
C LEU A 19 -0.12 -9.07 9.33
N ALA A 20 0.98 -9.76 9.67
CA ALA A 20 2.21 -9.13 10.12
C ALA A 20 2.83 -8.25 9.02
N ALA A 21 2.85 -8.73 7.78
CA ALA A 21 3.31 -7.94 6.63
C ALA A 21 2.46 -6.69 6.40
N PHE A 22 1.14 -6.81 6.55
CA PHE A 22 0.21 -5.68 6.44
C PHE A 22 0.44 -4.64 7.54
N LEU A 23 0.57 -5.06 8.80
CA LEU A 23 0.86 -4.15 9.91
C LEU A 23 2.22 -3.48 9.77
N TRP A 24 3.23 -4.22 9.28
CA TRP A 24 4.54 -3.65 8.95
C TRP A 24 4.45 -2.59 7.86
N ALA A 25 3.70 -2.84 6.78
CA ALA A 25 3.50 -1.89 5.69
C ALA A 25 2.84 -0.58 6.15
N LEU A 26 1.86 -0.67 7.07
CA LEU A 26 1.26 0.52 7.69
C LEU A 26 2.28 1.29 8.55
N GLN A 27 3.10 0.58 9.33
CA GLN A 27 4.08 1.21 10.21
C GLN A 27 5.28 1.80 9.46
N SER A 28 5.62 1.28 8.28
CA SER A 28 6.76 1.73 7.47
C SER A 28 6.63 3.14 6.90
N GLY A 29 5.54 3.88 7.16
CA GLY A 29 5.40 5.27 6.73
C GLY A 29 5.35 5.47 5.21
N GLN A 30 5.24 4.39 4.43
CA GLN A 30 5.15 4.41 2.96
C GLN A 30 3.95 5.21 2.43
N TYR A 31 2.96 5.47 3.28
CA TYR A 31 1.80 6.30 2.94
C TYR A 31 2.10 7.80 3.02
N GLU A 32 3.12 8.23 3.76
CA GLU A 32 3.49 9.64 3.89
C GLU A 32 4.06 10.18 2.56
N ASP A 33 4.80 9.36 1.82
CA ASP A 33 5.31 9.71 0.48
C ASP A 33 4.20 9.70 -0.59
N LEU A 34 3.20 8.82 -0.45
CA LEU A 34 2.03 8.78 -1.35
C LEU A 34 1.13 10.01 -1.19
N GLU A 35 0.93 10.50 0.04
CA GLU A 35 0.20 11.74 0.32
C GLU A 35 0.91 12.93 -0.36
N GLY A 36 2.23 13.02 -0.23
CA GLY A 36 3.03 14.07 -0.88
C GLY A 36 3.10 13.95 -2.41
N ALA A 37 3.08 12.74 -2.96
CA ALA A 37 3.01 12.52 -4.41
C ALA A 37 1.63 12.85 -5.00
N GLY A 38 0.55 12.53 -4.26
CA GLY A 38 -0.83 12.87 -4.61
C GLY A 38 -1.07 14.39 -4.68
N GLU A 39 -0.56 15.13 -3.69
CA GLU A 39 -0.62 16.60 -3.67
C GLU A 39 0.08 17.19 -4.91
N ARG A 40 1.26 16.68 -5.27
CA ARG A 40 2.01 17.17 -6.44
C ARG A 40 1.26 16.92 -7.75
N ILE A 41 0.66 15.76 -7.97
CA ILE A 41 -0.03 15.48 -9.25
C ILE A 41 -1.33 16.28 -9.41
N LEU A 42 -2.01 16.59 -8.30
CA LEU A 42 -3.20 17.44 -8.30
C LEU A 42 -2.86 18.90 -8.58
N ILE A 43 -1.82 19.45 -7.93
CA ILE A 43 -1.36 20.83 -8.14
C ILE A 43 -0.74 21.01 -9.54
N ASP A 44 0.08 20.07 -10.00
CA ASP A 44 0.76 20.17 -11.31
C ASP A 44 -0.25 20.25 -12.47
N SER A 45 -1.38 19.53 -12.35
CA SER A 45 -2.48 19.56 -13.31
C SER A 45 -3.18 20.92 -13.40
N GLU A 46 -3.25 21.70 -12.31
CA GLU A 46 -3.81 23.06 -12.33
C GLU A 46 -2.79 24.11 -12.81
N THR A 47 -1.50 23.88 -12.56
CA THR A 47 -0.45 24.88 -12.81
C THR A 47 0.01 24.89 -14.28
N ASP A 48 -0.03 23.75 -14.98
CA ASP A 48 0.33 23.65 -16.40
C ASP A 48 -0.74 24.27 -17.34
N GLY A 49 -1.96 24.48 -16.84
CA GLY A 49 -3.05 25.09 -17.61
C GLY A 49 -3.04 26.63 -17.70
N LYS A 50 -2.16 27.33 -16.96
CA LYS A 50 -2.25 28.80 -16.79
C LYS A 50 -1.03 29.60 -17.26
N THR A 51 -0.03 28.98 -17.89
CA THR A 51 1.19 29.66 -18.36
C THR A 51 1.54 29.33 -19.81
N GLY A 52 0.53 29.29 -20.69
CA GLY A 52 0.71 29.30 -22.15
C GLY A 52 0.06 30.54 -22.77
N GLY A 53 0.76 31.67 -22.81
CA GLY A 53 0.25 32.87 -23.49
C GLY A 53 1.01 34.14 -23.15
N HIS A 54 2.27 34.23 -23.59
CA HIS A 54 2.85 35.50 -23.98
C HIS A 54 2.34 35.89 -25.37
#